data_AF-A0A8C0UB79-F1
#
_entry.id   AF-A0A8C0UB79-F1
#
_cell.length_a   1.000
_cell.length_b   1.000
_cell.length_c   1.000
_cell.angle_alpha   90.00
_cell.angle_beta   90.00
_cell.angle_gamma   90.00
#
_symmetry.space_group_name_H-M   'P 1'
#
loop_
_entity.id
_entity.type
_entity.pdbx_description
1 polymer ?
#
loop_
_entity_poly.entity_id
_entity_poly.type
_entity_poly.pdbx_seq_one_letter_code
_entity_poly.pdbx_strand_id
1 'polypeptide(L)'
;GGGGTRWGPDEPSGAAGPDRLRGGGASPAVPSVPLRSCGRPFEMLEALKALSTFFVENSLRTRRNLRGDIERRSLAINEEFVHIFKQVKEELESINEDVQAMSSCCEDMSSRLKAAKEQTQDLIVKTTKLQAENQRLEMKAQVADAFIAKFQLTPDEMNLLRGTKDEPITEDFFKALRRVKQIHDDVKILLRTNQQRAGLEIMEQMALLQETSYERLYRWTQNECRTLTQESCDISPVLAQAMEALQDRPVLYNTSCHSWELQSFLAFSPHLL
;
A
#
# COMPACT_ATOMS: atom_id res chain seq x y z
N GLY A 1 14.63 40.76 1.29
CA GLY A 1 15.43 40.02 0.27
C GLY A 1 14.58 38.86 -0.18
N GLY A 2 14.27 38.68 -1.46
CA GLY A 2 15.16 38.67 -2.63
C GLY A 2 15.56 37.21 -2.85
N GLY A 3 15.34 36.55 -3.99
CA GLY A 3 14.64 36.88 -5.22
C GLY A 3 14.32 35.54 -5.92
N GLY A 4 13.23 35.51 -6.69
CA GLY A 4 12.81 34.34 -7.45
C GLY A 4 13.27 34.37 -8.90
N THR A 5 13.32 33.19 -9.53
CA THR A 5 13.33 33.05 -10.99
C THR A 5 12.39 31.92 -11.38
N ARG A 6 11.27 32.32 -11.97
CA ARG A 6 10.24 31.47 -12.57
C ARG A 6 10.45 31.51 -14.09
N TRP A 7 10.67 30.35 -14.70
CA TRP A 7 10.65 30.18 -16.15
C TRP A 7 9.22 29.90 -16.62
N GLY A 8 8.82 30.57 -17.69
CA GLY A 8 7.57 30.35 -18.42
C GLY A 8 7.61 31.10 -19.76
N PRO A 9 6.91 30.59 -20.79
CA PRO A 9 7.35 30.59 -22.19
C PRO A 9 6.60 31.61 -23.06
N ASP A 10 7.04 31.83 -24.31
CA ASP A 10 6.19 32.38 -25.36
C ASP A 10 6.54 31.83 -26.76
N GLU A 11 5.47 31.50 -27.47
CA GLU A 11 5.35 30.91 -28.81
C GLU A 11 5.23 32.03 -29.90
N PRO A 12 5.07 31.70 -31.21
CA PRO A 12 5.65 32.45 -32.33
C PRO A 12 4.70 33.42 -33.04
N SER A 13 5.23 34.24 -33.95
CA SER A 13 4.42 34.94 -34.96
C SER A 13 5.18 35.14 -36.27
N GLY A 14 4.56 34.73 -37.37
CA GLY A 14 5.03 34.97 -38.74
C GLY A 14 4.35 36.17 -39.40
N ALA A 15 4.97 36.71 -40.44
CA ALA A 15 4.32 37.50 -41.48
C ALA A 15 5.17 37.55 -42.75
N ALA A 16 4.51 37.45 -43.90
CA ALA A 16 5.08 37.42 -45.24
C ALA A 16 4.71 38.68 -46.04
N GLY A 17 5.57 39.03 -47.02
CA GLY A 17 5.22 39.76 -48.26
C GLY A 17 5.83 41.17 -48.43
N PRO A 18 5.80 41.76 -49.66
CA PRO A 18 6.48 41.26 -50.88
C PRO A 18 7.19 42.37 -51.72
N ASP A 19 7.87 41.91 -52.79
CA ASP A 19 7.99 42.52 -54.13
C ASP A 19 9.01 43.63 -54.52
N ARG A 20 9.77 43.26 -55.57
CA ARG A 20 10.14 43.99 -56.81
C ARG A 20 11.42 44.83 -56.96
N LEU A 21 12.30 44.24 -57.80
CA LEU A 21 12.83 44.74 -59.09
C LEU A 21 13.81 45.93 -59.13
N ARG A 22 15.05 45.66 -59.59
CA ARG A 22 15.56 46.00 -60.95
C ARG A 22 17.01 46.52 -60.95
N GLY A 23 17.86 45.80 -61.68
CA GLY A 23 18.76 46.40 -62.68
C GLY A 23 20.21 46.64 -62.28
N GLY A 24 21.13 46.07 -63.06
CA GLY A 24 22.51 46.55 -63.18
C GLY A 24 23.54 45.44 -63.23
N GLY A 25 23.83 44.93 -64.44
CA GLY A 25 24.99 44.07 -64.65
C GLY A 25 26.29 44.85 -64.50
N ALA A 26 27.24 44.28 -63.77
CA ALA A 26 28.67 44.53 -63.90
C ALA A 26 29.43 43.30 -63.37
N SER A 27 30.43 42.87 -64.13
CA SER A 27 31.26 41.66 -63.96
C SER A 27 31.72 41.37 -62.53
N PRO A 28 31.92 40.09 -62.14
CA PRO A 28 32.73 39.81 -60.96
C PRO A 28 34.17 40.15 -61.32
N ALA A 29 34.65 41.30 -60.81
CA ALA A 29 36.07 41.59 -60.78
C ALA A 29 36.75 40.44 -60.02
N VAL A 30 37.56 39.66 -60.74
CA VAL A 30 38.50 38.72 -60.14
C VAL A 30 39.35 39.54 -59.16
N PRO A 31 39.45 39.19 -57.88
CA PRO A 31 40.37 39.88 -56.99
C PRO A 31 41.76 39.72 -57.58
N SER A 32 42.35 40.84 -58.00
CA SER A 32 43.73 40.88 -58.44
C SER A 32 44.57 40.52 -57.23
N VAL A 33 45.00 39.26 -57.16
CA VAL A 33 45.92 38.77 -56.14
C VAL A 33 47.16 39.67 -56.22
N PRO A 34 47.50 40.43 -55.18
CA PRO A 34 48.74 41.17 -55.17
C PRO A 34 49.87 40.16 -55.31
N LEU A 35 50.70 40.29 -56.34
CA LEU A 35 52.01 39.65 -56.39
C LEU A 35 52.83 40.20 -55.22
N ARG A 36 52.62 39.59 -54.05
CA ARG A 36 53.31 39.94 -52.82
C ARG A 36 54.77 39.60 -53.04
N SER A 37 55.60 40.64 -52.93
CA SER A 37 57.06 40.59 -52.99
C SER A 37 57.60 39.32 -52.35
N CYS A 38 58.57 38.68 -53.02
CA CYS A 38 59.30 37.50 -52.56
C CYS A 38 59.35 37.41 -51.03
N GLY A 39 58.71 36.35 -50.51
CA GLY A 39 58.73 35.98 -49.10
C GLY A 39 60.17 35.93 -48.58
N ARG A 40 60.29 36.02 -47.25
CA ARG A 40 61.56 36.15 -46.52
C ARG A 40 62.65 35.27 -47.15
N PRO A 41 63.90 35.75 -47.27
CA PRO A 41 64.98 34.97 -47.87
C PRO A 41 65.14 33.59 -47.21
N PHE A 42 64.71 33.43 -45.95
CA PHE A 42 64.63 32.15 -45.27
C PHE A 42 63.66 31.15 -45.91
N GLU A 43 62.41 31.53 -46.19
CA GLU A 43 61.40 30.65 -46.81
C GLU A 43 61.79 30.28 -48.25
N MET A 44 62.37 31.24 -48.98
CA MET A 44 62.90 30.99 -50.32
C MET A 44 64.12 30.08 -50.28
N LEU A 45 65.04 30.29 -49.33
CA LEU A 45 66.22 29.46 -49.12
C LEU A 45 65.83 28.04 -48.67
N GLU A 46 64.79 27.90 -47.87
CA GLU A 46 64.27 26.61 -47.41
C GLU A 46 63.56 25.85 -48.52
N ALA A 47 62.75 26.54 -49.34
CA ALA A 47 62.20 25.98 -50.56
C ALA A 47 63.31 25.55 -51.54
N LEU A 48 64.35 26.37 -51.73
CA LEU A 48 65.51 26.03 -52.57
C LEU A 48 66.34 24.87 -52.00
N LYS A 49 66.51 24.78 -50.68
CA LYS A 49 67.13 23.62 -50.01
C LYS A 49 66.31 22.36 -50.23
N ALA A 50 64.98 22.44 -50.11
CA ALA A 50 64.09 21.34 -50.40
C ALA A 50 64.10 20.93 -51.89
N LEU A 51 64.28 21.87 -52.82
CA LEU A 51 64.50 21.57 -54.24
C LEU A 51 65.86 20.89 -54.48
N SER A 52 66.89 21.32 -53.75
CA SER A 52 68.26 20.80 -53.87
C SER A 52 68.41 19.35 -53.39
N THR A 53 67.55 18.84 -52.52
CA THR A 53 67.62 17.44 -52.07
C THR A 53 67.30 16.44 -53.18
N PHE A 54 66.56 16.85 -54.21
CA PHE A 54 66.14 15.98 -55.30
C PHE A 54 66.57 16.45 -56.69
N PHE A 55 67.03 17.69 -56.82
CA PHE A 55 67.59 18.23 -58.05
C PHE A 55 69.12 18.18 -57.99
N VAL A 56 69.69 16.97 -58.12
CA VAL A 56 71.15 16.73 -57.98
C VAL A 56 71.90 17.03 -59.29
N GLU A 57 71.27 16.83 -60.45
CA GLU A 57 71.89 17.03 -61.77
C GLU A 57 71.21 18.12 -62.59
N ASN A 58 71.96 19.18 -62.90
CA ASN A 58 71.50 20.30 -63.72
C ASN A 58 71.67 20.00 -65.22
N SER A 59 70.76 19.18 -65.77
CA SER A 59 70.68 18.91 -67.21
C SER A 59 69.54 19.70 -67.87
N LEU A 60 69.62 19.94 -69.18
CA LEU A 60 68.54 20.57 -69.96
C LEU A 60 67.21 19.81 -69.84
N ARG A 61 67.26 18.48 -69.67
CA ARG A 61 66.09 17.62 -69.46
C ARG A 61 65.49 17.83 -68.07
N THR A 62 66.32 17.87 -67.02
CA THR A 62 65.88 18.10 -65.64
C THR A 62 65.24 19.49 -65.48
N ARG A 63 65.83 20.53 -66.11
CA ARG A 63 65.27 21.89 -66.09
C ARG A 63 63.91 22.00 -66.80
N ARG A 64 63.72 21.31 -67.93
CA ARG A 64 62.44 21.28 -68.65
C ARG A 64 61.34 20.54 -67.88
N ASN A 65 61.71 19.51 -67.11
CA ASN A 65 60.76 18.67 -66.38
C ASN A 65 60.52 19.12 -64.92
N LEU A 66 61.35 20.02 -64.38
CA LEU A 66 61.33 20.46 -62.97
C LEU A 66 59.94 20.84 -62.47
N ARG A 67 59.17 21.61 -63.26
CA ARG A 67 57.80 21.99 -62.88
C ARG A 67 56.91 20.76 -62.71
N GLY A 68 56.95 19.84 -63.68
CA GLY A 68 56.19 18.59 -63.61
C GLY A 68 56.65 17.65 -62.50
N ASP A 69 57.95 17.65 -62.17
CA ASP A 69 58.50 16.90 -61.03
C ASP A 69 58.04 17.48 -59.68
N ILE A 70 58.03 18.81 -59.54
CA ILE A 70 57.52 19.50 -58.36
C ILE A 70 56.02 19.27 -58.21
N GLU A 71 55.25 19.42 -59.30
CA GLU A 71 53.80 19.19 -59.31
C GLU A 71 53.47 17.74 -58.93
N ARG A 72 54.19 16.76 -59.49
CA ARG A 72 54.01 15.34 -59.12
C ARG A 72 54.33 15.06 -57.66
N ARG A 73 55.42 15.62 -57.11
CA ARG A 73 55.74 15.45 -55.69
C ARG A 73 54.73 16.13 -54.79
N SER A 74 54.32 17.35 -55.14
CA SER A 74 53.29 18.09 -54.40
C SER A 74 51.97 17.30 -54.36
N LEU A 75 51.58 16.74 -55.50
CA LEU A 75 50.41 15.88 -55.60
C LEU A 75 50.57 14.62 -54.73
N ALA A 76 51.71 13.94 -54.77
CA ALA A 76 51.97 12.77 -53.93
C ALA A 76 51.91 13.08 -52.42
N ILE A 77 52.47 14.22 -51.98
CA ILE A 77 52.41 14.67 -50.58
C ILE A 77 50.96 14.98 -50.18
N ASN A 78 50.20 15.64 -51.05
CA ASN A 78 48.80 15.95 -50.78
C ASN A 78 47.94 14.67 -50.73
N GLU A 79 48.20 13.69 -51.59
CA GLU A 79 47.56 12.37 -51.54
C GLU A 79 47.86 11.64 -50.22
N GLU A 80 49.11 11.65 -49.79
CA GLU A 80 49.53 11.07 -48.51
C GLU A 80 48.88 11.79 -47.32
N PHE A 81 48.82 13.12 -47.35
CA PHE A 81 48.16 13.92 -46.32
C PHE A 81 46.67 13.59 -46.24
N VAL A 82 45.97 13.52 -47.38
CA VAL A 82 44.56 13.14 -47.44
C VAL A 82 44.36 11.71 -46.92
N HIS A 83 45.27 10.79 -47.25
CA HIS A 83 45.21 9.41 -46.77
C HIS A 83 45.32 9.32 -45.24
N ILE A 84 46.31 9.98 -44.65
CA ILE A 84 46.50 10.00 -43.18
C ILE A 84 45.32 10.69 -42.50
N PHE A 85 44.88 11.84 -43.03
CA PHE A 85 43.77 12.58 -42.44
C PHE A 85 42.45 11.81 -42.52
N LYS A 86 42.26 11.00 -43.58
CA LYS A 86 41.10 10.11 -43.70
C LYS A 86 41.07 9.08 -42.57
N GLN A 87 42.19 8.47 -42.20
CA GLN A 87 42.25 7.53 -41.07
C GLN A 87 41.86 8.21 -39.75
N VAL A 88 42.39 9.42 -39.50
CA VAL A 88 42.04 10.18 -38.29
C VAL A 88 40.55 10.54 -38.26
N LYS A 89 39.98 10.90 -39.42
CA LYS A 89 38.54 11.17 -39.54
C LYS A 89 37.72 9.92 -39.21
N GLU A 90 38.09 8.76 -39.74
CA GLU A 90 37.39 7.49 -39.50
C GLU A 90 37.42 7.10 -38.02
N GLU A 91 38.57 7.23 -37.35
CA GLU A 91 38.69 6.99 -35.91
C GLU A 91 37.84 7.97 -35.08
N LEU A 92 37.80 9.25 -35.47
CA LEU A 92 36.97 10.25 -34.78
C LEU A 92 35.46 9.99 -35.01
N GLU A 93 35.08 9.57 -36.22
CA GLU A 93 33.71 9.15 -36.53
C GLU A 93 33.31 7.94 -35.67
N SER A 94 34.19 6.93 -35.54
CA SER A 94 33.97 5.77 -34.66
C SER A 94 33.78 6.18 -33.19
N ILE A 95 34.63 7.06 -32.67
CA ILE A 95 34.49 7.54 -31.28
C ILE A 95 33.17 8.30 -31.10
N ASN A 96 32.78 9.12 -32.08
CA ASN A 96 31.51 9.83 -32.01
C ASN A 96 30.31 8.86 -32.03
N GLU A 97 30.37 7.79 -32.83
CA GLU A 97 29.36 6.72 -32.81
C GLU A 97 29.29 6.04 -31.44
N ASP A 98 30.43 5.69 -30.85
CA ASP A 98 30.50 5.10 -29.51
C ASP A 98 29.91 6.01 -28.43
N VAL A 99 30.21 7.32 -28.48
CA VAL A 99 29.65 8.30 -27.54
C VAL A 99 28.14 8.43 -27.72
N GLN A 100 27.63 8.43 -28.95
CA GLN A 100 26.20 8.47 -29.21
C GLN A 100 25.50 7.20 -28.71
N ALA A 101 26.10 6.03 -28.93
CA ALA A 101 25.60 4.76 -28.42
C ALA A 101 25.56 4.75 -26.87
N MET A 102 26.61 5.28 -26.23
CA MET A 102 26.66 5.42 -24.78
C MET A 102 25.59 6.39 -24.27
N SER A 103 25.35 7.51 -24.94
CA SER A 103 24.30 8.47 -24.58
C SER A 103 22.93 7.80 -24.64
N SER A 104 22.63 7.09 -25.72
CA SER A 104 21.37 6.34 -25.88
C SER A 104 21.20 5.30 -24.77
N CYS A 105 22.26 4.55 -24.45
CA CYS A 105 22.22 3.56 -23.37
C CYS A 105 21.95 4.21 -22.00
N CYS A 106 22.57 5.36 -21.72
CA CYS A 106 22.32 6.11 -20.49
C CYS A 106 20.88 6.60 -20.41
N GLU A 107 20.31 7.10 -21.51
CA GLU A 107 18.91 7.53 -21.60
C GLU A 107 17.94 6.36 -21.36
N ASP A 108 18.20 5.21 -21.99
CA ASP A 108 17.41 3.99 -21.81
C ASP A 108 17.45 3.49 -20.37
N MET A 109 18.63 3.44 -19.75
CA MET A 109 18.78 3.06 -18.35
C MET A 109 18.05 4.03 -17.42
N SER A 110 18.18 5.33 -17.67
CA SER A 110 17.49 6.37 -16.90
C SER A 110 15.97 6.25 -17.01
N SER A 111 15.46 6.02 -18.22
CA SER A 111 14.03 5.79 -18.50
C SER A 111 13.50 4.56 -17.77
N ARG A 112 14.23 3.43 -17.85
CA ARG A 112 13.87 2.19 -17.14
C ARG A 112 13.90 2.37 -15.63
N LEU A 113 14.89 3.09 -15.10
CA LEU A 113 14.98 3.37 -13.67
C LEU A 113 13.80 4.24 -13.21
N LYS A 114 13.44 5.26 -13.99
CA LYS A 114 12.28 6.12 -13.70
C LYS A 114 10.98 5.31 -13.70
N ALA A 115 10.77 4.47 -14.70
CA ALA A 115 9.59 3.60 -14.77
C ALA A 115 9.54 2.63 -13.58
N ALA A 116 10.66 1.99 -13.23
CA ALA A 116 10.72 1.10 -12.07
C ALA A 116 10.45 1.83 -10.74
N LYS A 117 10.93 3.07 -10.61
CA LYS A 117 10.66 3.93 -9.45
C LYS A 117 9.18 4.28 -9.33
N GLU A 118 8.54 4.65 -10.44
CA GLU A 118 7.10 4.96 -10.48
C GLU A 118 6.26 3.72 -10.13
N GLN A 119 6.58 2.56 -10.71
CA GLN A 119 5.92 1.29 -10.37
C GLN A 119 6.09 0.92 -8.89
N THR A 120 7.30 1.08 -8.35
CA THR A 120 7.57 0.81 -6.92
C THR A 120 6.78 1.76 -6.03
N GLN A 121 6.68 3.04 -6.41
CA GLN A 121 5.90 4.03 -5.67
C GLN A 121 4.40 3.68 -5.68
N ASP A 122 3.84 3.30 -6.83
CA ASP A 122 2.45 2.84 -6.93
C ASP A 122 2.20 1.59 -6.06
N LEU A 123 3.13 0.63 -6.08
CA LEU A 123 3.04 -0.56 -5.23
C LEU A 123 3.07 -0.20 -3.74
N ILE A 124 3.94 0.74 -3.32
CA ILE A 124 3.98 1.23 -1.93
C ILE A 124 2.64 1.86 -1.54
N VAL A 125 2.05 2.70 -2.40
CA VAL A 125 0.74 3.32 -2.12
C VAL A 125 -0.36 2.26 -1.99
N LYS A 126 -0.37 1.26 -2.88
CA LYS A 126 -1.35 0.16 -2.82
C LYS A 126 -1.18 -0.68 -1.54
N THR A 127 0.06 -1.02 -1.19
CA THR A 127 0.37 -1.81 0.01
C THR A 127 0.01 -1.05 1.29
N THR A 128 0.33 0.24 1.38
CA THR A 128 -0.02 1.06 2.56
C THR A 128 -1.53 1.21 2.72
N LYS A 129 -2.27 1.39 1.62
CA LYS A 129 -3.74 1.39 1.64
C LYS A 129 -4.30 0.05 2.14
N LEU A 130 -3.82 -1.06 1.60
CA LEU A 130 -4.23 -2.40 2.03
C LEU A 130 -3.90 -2.66 3.50
N GLN A 131 -2.73 -2.21 3.97
CA GLN A 131 -2.34 -2.34 5.37
C GLN A 131 -3.27 -1.55 6.29
N ALA A 132 -3.66 -0.33 5.92
CA ALA A 132 -4.62 0.47 6.69
C ALA A 132 -6.02 -0.18 6.71
N GLU A 133 -6.46 -0.72 5.57
CA GLU A 133 -7.74 -1.46 5.49
C GLU A 133 -7.71 -2.73 6.35
N ASN A 134 -6.59 -3.46 6.34
CA ASN A 134 -6.38 -4.66 7.14
C ASN A 134 -6.44 -4.33 8.64
N GLN A 135 -5.70 -3.33 9.12
CA GLN A 135 -5.75 -2.87 10.51
C GLN A 135 -7.17 -2.46 10.94
N ARG A 136 -7.91 -1.79 10.06
CA ARG A 136 -9.31 -1.42 10.33
C ARG A 136 -10.22 -2.65 10.42
N LEU A 137 -10.01 -3.65 9.57
CA LEU A 137 -10.76 -4.91 9.62
C LEU A 137 -10.41 -5.72 10.87
N GLU A 138 -9.13 -5.76 11.25
CA GLU A 138 -8.65 -6.42 12.45
C GLU A 138 -9.25 -5.77 13.70
N MET A 139 -9.25 -4.44 13.80
CA MET A 139 -9.92 -3.73 14.90
C MET A 139 -11.43 -4.06 14.95
N LYS A 140 -12.10 -4.16 13.80
CA LYS A 140 -13.51 -4.55 13.74
C LYS A 140 -13.73 -6.01 14.17
N ALA A 141 -12.84 -6.91 13.78
CA ALA A 141 -12.88 -8.31 14.19
C ALA A 141 -12.69 -8.43 15.71
N GLN A 142 -11.69 -7.75 16.28
CA GLN A 142 -11.48 -7.71 17.73
C GLN A 142 -12.70 -7.18 18.49
N VAL A 143 -13.36 -6.13 17.98
CA VAL A 143 -14.60 -5.61 18.56
C VAL A 143 -15.74 -6.62 18.44
N ALA A 144 -15.86 -7.33 17.32
CA ALA A 144 -16.87 -8.37 17.12
C ALA A 144 -16.63 -9.57 18.05
N ASP A 145 -15.38 -10.01 18.22
CA ASP A 145 -15.00 -11.10 19.11
C ASP A 145 -15.27 -10.72 20.58
N ALA A 146 -14.90 -9.50 20.97
CA ALA A 146 -15.21 -8.97 22.30
C ALA A 146 -16.72 -8.87 22.52
N PHE A 147 -17.49 -8.49 21.49
CA PHE A 147 -18.95 -8.45 21.55
C PHE A 147 -19.54 -9.85 21.73
N ILE A 148 -19.08 -10.84 20.98
CA ILE A 148 -19.54 -12.24 21.11
C ILE A 148 -19.21 -12.77 22.51
N ALA A 149 -17.98 -12.58 23.00
CA ALA A 149 -17.58 -13.03 24.34
C ALA A 149 -18.38 -12.36 25.46
N LYS A 150 -18.76 -11.09 25.27
CA LYS A 150 -19.55 -10.33 26.26
C LYS A 150 -21.02 -10.73 26.27
N PHE A 151 -21.65 -10.89 25.10
CA PHE A 151 -23.10 -10.95 24.95
C PHE A 151 -23.66 -12.33 24.55
N GLN A 152 -22.81 -13.30 24.21
CA GLN A 152 -23.23 -14.69 24.02
C GLN A 152 -22.81 -15.55 25.21
N LEU A 153 -23.69 -16.47 25.61
CA LEU A 153 -23.34 -17.54 26.53
C LEU A 153 -22.57 -18.62 25.79
N THR A 154 -21.66 -19.27 26.50
CA THR A 154 -21.01 -20.48 25.98
C THR A 154 -22.06 -21.59 25.79
N PRO A 155 -21.87 -22.48 24.81
CA PRO A 155 -22.82 -23.57 24.58
C PRO A 155 -22.98 -24.46 25.81
N ASP A 156 -21.95 -24.59 26.64
CA ASP A 156 -21.98 -25.34 27.90
C ASP A 156 -22.88 -24.67 28.94
N GLU A 157 -22.78 -23.34 29.12
CA GLU A 157 -23.70 -22.59 29.99
C GLU A 157 -25.15 -22.65 29.49
N MET A 158 -25.36 -22.59 28.17
CA MET A 158 -26.69 -22.75 27.58
C MET A 158 -27.26 -24.14 27.84
N ASN A 159 -26.44 -25.18 27.74
CA ASN A 159 -26.83 -26.56 28.02
C ASN A 159 -27.14 -26.78 29.50
N LEU A 160 -26.38 -26.17 30.41
CA LEU A 160 -26.65 -26.23 31.86
C LEU A 160 -28.00 -25.59 32.20
N LEU A 161 -28.33 -24.44 31.60
CA LEU A 161 -29.61 -23.75 31.84
C LEU A 161 -30.79 -24.50 31.20
N ARG A 162 -30.61 -25.03 29.98
CA ARG A 162 -31.63 -25.79 29.23
C ARG A 162 -31.69 -27.29 29.57
N GLY A 163 -30.80 -27.78 30.44
CA GLY A 163 -30.63 -29.19 30.75
C GLY A 163 -31.93 -29.90 31.13
N THR A 164 -31.93 -31.23 30.95
CA THR A 164 -33.07 -32.11 31.18
C THR A 164 -33.63 -31.99 32.61
N LYS A 165 -34.95 -32.18 32.73
CA LYS A 165 -35.78 -31.91 33.92
C LYS A 165 -35.31 -32.55 35.24
N ASP A 166 -34.42 -33.53 35.19
CA ASP A 166 -33.98 -34.34 36.34
C ASP A 166 -32.49 -34.20 36.70
N GLU A 167 -31.73 -33.30 36.04
CA GLU A 167 -30.33 -33.09 36.39
C GLU A 167 -30.21 -32.18 37.64
N PRO A 168 -29.42 -32.57 38.66
CA PRO A 168 -29.34 -31.85 39.93
C PRO A 168 -28.81 -30.43 39.75
N ILE A 169 -29.48 -29.46 40.39
CA ILE A 169 -29.04 -28.07 40.38
C ILE A 169 -27.70 -27.98 41.11
N THR A 170 -26.64 -27.73 40.34
CA THR A 170 -25.27 -27.59 40.82
C THR A 170 -24.93 -26.10 40.95
N GLU A 171 -23.89 -25.74 41.72
CA GLU A 171 -23.42 -24.34 41.84
C GLU A 171 -23.16 -23.66 40.48
N ASP A 172 -22.80 -24.43 39.46
CA ASP A 172 -22.55 -23.93 38.11
C ASP A 172 -23.82 -23.44 37.41
N PHE A 173 -25.01 -23.96 37.78
CA PHE A 173 -26.29 -23.41 37.33
C PHE A 173 -26.49 -21.98 37.86
N PHE A 174 -26.19 -21.73 39.15
CA PHE A 174 -26.29 -20.39 39.72
C PHE A 174 -25.25 -19.43 39.13
N LYS A 175 -24.05 -19.91 38.78
CA LYS A 175 -23.05 -19.11 38.06
C LYS A 175 -23.56 -18.72 36.67
N ALA A 176 -24.10 -19.66 35.91
CA ALA A 176 -24.69 -19.41 34.60
C ALA A 176 -25.89 -18.45 34.70
N LEU A 177 -26.78 -18.62 35.69
CA LEU A 177 -27.93 -17.72 35.89
C LEU A 177 -27.50 -16.28 36.23
N ARG A 178 -26.45 -16.10 37.06
CA ARG A 178 -25.86 -14.78 37.32
C ARG A 178 -25.25 -14.19 36.05
N ARG A 179 -24.59 -15.00 35.21
CA ARG A 179 -24.07 -14.56 33.91
C ARG A 179 -25.18 -14.06 33.00
N VAL A 180 -26.31 -14.76 32.89
CA VAL A 180 -27.48 -14.30 32.11
C VAL A 180 -28.03 -12.97 32.65
N LYS A 181 -28.11 -12.80 33.98
CA LYS A 181 -28.51 -11.52 34.59
C LYS A 181 -27.56 -10.38 34.20
N GLN A 182 -26.26 -10.61 34.30
CA GLN A 182 -25.25 -9.61 33.89
C GLN A 182 -25.37 -9.25 32.41
N ILE A 183 -25.51 -10.23 31.52
CA ILE A 183 -25.70 -9.97 30.09
C ILE A 183 -26.99 -9.16 29.86
N HIS A 184 -28.09 -9.51 30.52
CA HIS A 184 -29.35 -8.78 30.42
C HIS A 184 -29.23 -7.31 30.87
N ASP A 185 -28.42 -7.02 31.89
CA ASP A 185 -28.16 -5.64 32.32
C ASP A 185 -27.18 -4.91 31.39
N ASP A 186 -26.12 -5.57 30.92
CA ASP A 186 -25.16 -5.01 29.96
C ASP A 186 -25.84 -4.63 28.63
N VAL A 187 -26.85 -5.39 28.21
CA VAL A 187 -27.62 -5.07 27.00
C VAL A 187 -28.43 -3.79 27.17
N LYS A 188 -28.85 -3.41 28.38
CA LYS A 188 -29.50 -2.10 28.61
C LYS A 188 -28.59 -0.94 28.25
N ILE A 189 -27.27 -1.09 28.40
CA ILE A 189 -26.29 -0.12 27.96
C ILE A 189 -26.21 -0.10 26.42
N LEU A 190 -26.24 -1.27 25.79
CA LEU A 190 -26.24 -1.41 24.33
C LEU A 190 -27.45 -0.72 23.67
N LEU A 191 -28.63 -0.81 24.29
CA LEU A 191 -29.88 -0.19 23.79
C LEU A 191 -29.88 1.34 23.83
N ARG A 192 -29.07 1.92 24.73
CA ARG A 192 -28.84 3.38 24.77
C ARG A 192 -27.96 3.86 23.62
N THR A 193 -27.34 2.93 22.89
CA THR A 193 -26.42 3.17 21.77
C THR A 193 -27.12 2.86 20.43
N ASN A 194 -26.43 3.12 19.31
CA ASN A 194 -26.96 3.04 17.94
C ASN A 194 -27.45 1.63 17.51
N GLN A 195 -27.04 0.54 18.19
CA GLN A 195 -27.31 -0.83 17.76
C GLN A 195 -28.54 -1.46 18.44
N GLN A 196 -29.69 -0.80 18.33
CA GLN A 196 -30.89 -1.15 19.11
C GLN A 196 -31.52 -2.49 18.72
N ARG A 197 -31.58 -2.85 17.43
CA ARG A 197 -32.24 -4.09 16.97
C ARG A 197 -31.56 -5.35 17.52
N ALA A 198 -30.23 -5.46 17.36
CA ALA A 198 -29.48 -6.60 17.89
C ALA A 198 -29.52 -6.65 19.43
N GLY A 199 -29.52 -5.48 20.09
CA GLY A 199 -29.71 -5.42 21.54
C GLY A 199 -31.07 -5.96 21.98
N LEU A 200 -32.15 -5.62 21.28
CA LEU A 200 -33.49 -6.12 21.60
C LEU A 200 -33.58 -7.64 21.44
N GLU A 201 -33.05 -8.19 20.35
CA GLU A 201 -33.03 -9.63 20.09
C GLU A 201 -32.25 -10.40 21.18
N ILE A 202 -31.06 -9.92 21.57
CA ILE A 202 -30.27 -10.55 22.63
C ILE A 202 -31.02 -10.45 23.97
N MET A 203 -31.60 -9.30 24.29
CA MET A 203 -32.34 -9.12 25.54
C MET A 203 -33.56 -10.06 25.62
N GLU A 204 -34.33 -10.21 24.54
CA GLU A 204 -35.46 -11.14 24.49
C GLU A 204 -35.00 -12.59 24.71
N GLN A 205 -33.91 -13.00 24.03
CA GLN A 205 -33.32 -14.33 24.23
C GLN A 205 -32.86 -14.54 25.69
N MET A 206 -32.21 -13.55 26.29
CA MET A 206 -31.77 -13.63 27.69
C MET A 206 -32.96 -13.66 28.66
N ALA A 207 -34.01 -12.88 28.39
CA ALA A 207 -35.23 -12.88 29.22
C ALA A 207 -35.92 -14.24 29.19
N LEU A 208 -36.03 -14.87 28.01
CA LEU A 208 -36.58 -16.22 27.86
C LEU A 208 -35.73 -17.27 28.60
N LEU A 209 -34.40 -17.16 28.52
CA LEU A 209 -33.50 -18.06 29.25
C LEU A 209 -33.62 -17.87 30.76
N GLN A 210 -33.79 -16.62 31.25
CA GLN A 210 -34.04 -16.37 32.66
C GLN A 210 -35.35 -17.02 33.10
N GLU A 211 -36.44 -16.83 32.36
CA GLU A 211 -37.75 -17.39 32.71
C GLU A 211 -37.71 -18.91 32.79
N THR A 212 -37.18 -19.57 31.76
CA THR A 212 -37.03 -21.04 31.73
C THR A 212 -36.15 -21.56 32.87
N SER A 213 -35.06 -20.84 33.20
CA SER A 213 -34.18 -21.19 34.31
C SER A 213 -34.88 -21.06 35.67
N TYR A 214 -35.65 -19.99 35.88
CA TYR A 214 -36.42 -19.80 37.12
C TYR A 214 -37.56 -20.81 37.26
N GLU A 215 -38.23 -21.18 36.17
CA GLU A 215 -39.25 -22.22 36.19
C GLU A 215 -38.66 -23.58 36.59
N ARG A 216 -37.46 -23.90 36.07
CA ARG A 216 -36.72 -25.11 36.46
C ARG A 216 -36.29 -25.06 37.93
N LEU A 217 -35.75 -23.93 38.38
CA LEU A 217 -35.35 -23.73 39.78
C LEU A 217 -36.56 -23.88 40.72
N TYR A 218 -37.72 -23.33 40.35
CA TYR A 218 -38.96 -23.44 41.11
C TYR A 218 -39.43 -24.90 41.22
N ARG A 219 -39.47 -25.64 40.10
CA ARG A 219 -39.86 -27.06 40.10
C ARG A 219 -38.92 -27.93 40.92
N TRP A 220 -37.62 -27.72 40.77
CA TRP A 220 -36.61 -28.44 41.55
C TRP A 220 -36.76 -28.13 43.03
N THR A 221 -36.88 -26.84 43.38
CA THR A 221 -37.10 -26.38 44.76
C THR A 221 -38.30 -27.12 45.30
N GLN A 222 -39.48 -27.06 44.65
CA GLN A 222 -40.71 -27.74 45.07
C GLN A 222 -40.57 -29.27 45.24
N ASN A 223 -39.74 -29.93 44.43
CA ASN A 223 -39.51 -31.37 44.57
C ASN A 223 -38.64 -31.70 45.79
N GLU A 224 -37.50 -31.02 45.98
CA GLU A 224 -36.61 -31.20 47.14
C GLU A 224 -37.33 -30.98 48.46
N CYS A 225 -38.05 -29.88 48.48
CA CYS A 225 -39.07 -29.52 49.40
C CYS A 225 -40.05 -30.66 49.77
N ARG A 226 -40.67 -31.31 48.78
CA ARG A 226 -41.55 -32.46 49.04
C ARG A 226 -40.78 -33.64 49.63
N THR A 227 -39.55 -33.88 49.17
CA THR A 227 -38.66 -34.95 49.68
C THR A 227 -38.27 -34.73 51.15
N LEU A 228 -37.97 -33.49 51.54
CA LEU A 228 -37.66 -33.10 52.93
C LEU A 228 -38.82 -33.31 53.91
N THR A 229 -40.05 -33.38 53.41
CA THR A 229 -41.24 -33.70 54.24
C THR A 229 -41.33 -35.22 54.50
N GLN A 230 -40.67 -36.04 53.68
CA GLN A 230 -40.80 -37.49 53.65
C GLN A 230 -39.59 -38.23 54.25
N GLU A 231 -38.39 -37.67 54.11
CA GLU A 231 -37.14 -38.21 54.65
C GLU A 231 -36.38 -37.11 55.43
N SER A 232 -35.54 -37.49 56.39
CA SER A 232 -34.86 -36.64 57.39
C SER A 232 -34.50 -35.22 56.93
N CYS A 233 -34.85 -34.24 57.77
CA CYS A 233 -34.74 -32.79 57.56
C CYS A 233 -33.28 -32.29 57.53
N ASP A 234 -32.56 -32.55 56.45
CA ASP A 234 -31.26 -31.92 56.19
C ASP A 234 -31.41 -30.88 55.07
N ILE A 235 -31.48 -29.60 55.45
CA ILE A 235 -31.59 -28.48 54.50
C ILE A 235 -30.27 -28.37 53.73
N SER A 236 -30.27 -28.84 52.48
CA SER A 236 -29.12 -28.69 51.58
C SER A 236 -28.78 -27.21 51.36
N PRO A 237 -27.50 -26.80 51.40
CA PRO A 237 -27.09 -25.41 51.15
C PRO A 237 -27.50 -24.90 49.76
N VAL A 238 -27.68 -25.82 48.80
CA VAL A 238 -28.18 -25.53 47.45
C VAL A 238 -29.65 -25.09 47.49
N LEU A 239 -30.45 -25.64 48.41
CA LEU A 239 -31.85 -25.25 48.61
C LEU A 239 -31.96 -23.84 49.22
N ALA A 240 -31.10 -23.52 50.20
CA ALA A 240 -31.02 -22.17 50.75
C ALA A 240 -30.65 -21.14 49.68
N GLN A 241 -29.66 -21.46 48.82
CA GLN A 241 -29.25 -20.61 47.70
C GLN A 241 -30.33 -20.51 46.61
N ALA A 242 -31.10 -21.58 46.37
CA ALA A 242 -32.25 -21.56 45.47
C ALA A 242 -33.36 -20.63 45.99
N MET A 243 -33.68 -20.73 47.29
CA MET A 243 -34.67 -19.87 47.94
C MET A 243 -34.24 -18.40 47.96
N GLU A 244 -32.96 -18.11 48.20
CA GLU A 244 -32.40 -16.76 48.09
C GLU A 244 -32.50 -16.22 46.65
N ALA A 245 -32.13 -17.03 45.64
CA ALA A 245 -32.25 -16.63 44.24
C ALA A 245 -33.71 -16.43 43.77
N LEU A 246 -34.67 -17.13 44.39
CA LEU A 246 -36.11 -16.95 44.16
C LEU A 246 -36.66 -15.67 44.80
N GLN A 247 -36.04 -15.13 45.87
CA GLN A 247 -36.46 -13.87 46.50
C GLN A 247 -36.36 -12.67 45.55
N ASP A 248 -35.46 -12.71 44.57
CA ASP A 248 -35.35 -11.70 43.49
C ASP A 248 -36.64 -11.58 42.64
N ARG A 249 -37.55 -12.57 42.72
CA ARG A 249 -38.86 -12.56 42.09
C ARG A 249 -39.95 -12.83 43.16
N PRO A 250 -40.49 -11.80 43.82
CA PRO A 250 -41.39 -11.96 44.96
C PRO A 250 -42.67 -12.75 44.64
N VAL A 251 -43.11 -12.76 43.37
CA VAL A 251 -44.28 -13.54 42.92
C VAL A 251 -44.00 -15.05 42.99
N LEU A 252 -42.84 -15.51 42.54
CA LEU A 252 -42.46 -16.92 42.55
C LEU A 252 -42.09 -17.40 43.96
N TYR A 253 -41.43 -16.53 44.73
CA TYR A 253 -41.15 -16.77 46.14
C TYR A 253 -42.43 -16.93 46.96
N ASN A 254 -43.42 -16.06 46.75
CA ASN A 254 -44.68 -16.14 47.47
C ASN A 254 -45.48 -17.41 47.12
N THR A 255 -45.50 -17.81 45.84
CA THR A 255 -46.17 -19.06 45.43
C THR A 255 -45.46 -20.31 45.94
N SER A 256 -44.12 -20.31 46.00
CA SER A 256 -43.39 -21.43 46.61
C SER A 256 -43.63 -21.45 48.12
N CYS A 257 -43.52 -20.34 48.83
CA CYS A 257 -43.78 -20.28 50.27
C CYS A 257 -45.23 -20.68 50.64
N HIS A 258 -46.23 -20.25 49.87
CA HIS A 258 -47.63 -20.69 50.07
C HIS A 258 -47.84 -22.17 49.73
N SER A 259 -47.19 -22.70 48.69
CA SER A 259 -47.21 -24.14 48.41
C SER A 259 -46.58 -24.93 49.57
N TRP A 260 -45.51 -24.41 50.17
CA TRP A 260 -44.83 -24.97 51.34
C TRP A 260 -45.73 -24.99 52.57
N GLU A 261 -46.38 -23.87 52.87
CA GLU A 261 -47.36 -23.76 53.95
C GLU A 261 -48.52 -24.72 53.76
N LEU A 262 -49.14 -24.77 52.57
CA LEU A 262 -50.25 -25.69 52.29
C LEU A 262 -49.84 -27.16 52.40
N GLN A 263 -48.63 -27.51 51.98
CA GLN A 263 -48.12 -28.88 52.01
C GLN A 263 -47.73 -29.31 53.43
N SER A 264 -47.19 -28.40 54.24
CA SER A 264 -46.98 -28.60 55.68
C SER A 264 -48.31 -28.73 56.43
N PHE A 265 -49.32 -27.88 56.12
CA PHE A 265 -50.67 -27.99 56.67
C PHE A 265 -51.33 -29.33 56.32
N LEU A 266 -51.21 -29.80 55.07
CA LEU A 266 -51.73 -31.10 54.63
C LEU A 266 -51.00 -32.28 55.28
N ALA A 267 -49.69 -32.17 55.52
CA ALA A 267 -48.91 -33.19 56.22
C ALA A 267 -49.23 -33.26 57.73
N PHE A 268 -49.55 -32.13 58.36
CA PHE A 268 -49.87 -32.05 59.79
C PHE A 268 -51.37 -32.23 60.13
N SER A 269 -52.27 -32.10 59.14
CA SER A 269 -53.72 -32.36 59.30
C SER A 269 -54.25 -33.44 58.35
N PRO A 270 -53.86 -34.71 58.52
CA PRO A 270 -54.41 -35.81 57.73
C PRO A 270 -55.86 -36.20 58.09
N HIS A 271 -56.47 -35.57 59.11
CA HIS A 271 -57.79 -35.94 59.64
C HIS A 271 -58.95 -35.00 59.27
N LEU A 272 -58.79 -34.15 58.25
CA LEU A 272 -59.87 -33.29 57.75
C LEU A 272 -60.09 -33.45 56.23
N LEU A 273 -60.12 -34.71 55.80
CA LEU A 273 -60.62 -35.18 54.51
C LEU A 273 -61.55 -36.37 54.73
#